data_AF-A0A956ZH00-F1
#
_entry.id   AF-A0A956ZH00-F1
#
_cell.length_a   1.000
_cell.length_b   1.000
_cell.length_c   1.000
_cell.angle_alpha   90.00
_cell.angle_beta   90.00
_cell.angle_gamma   90.00
#
_symmetry.space_group_name_H-M   'P 1'
#
loop_
_entity.id
_entity.type
_entity.pdbx_description
1 polymer ?
#
loop_
_entity_poly.entity_id
_entity_poly.type
_entity_poly.pdbx_seq_one_letter_code
_entity_poly.pdbx_strand_id
1 'polypeptide(L)' 'MAAYSEIVIDHFQNPRNAGEMESPDGEATTSNPVCGDRMRVMIRVEDGVISEMRWKTRGCPPAIATSS' A
#
# COMPACT_ATOMS: atom_id res chain seq x y z
N MET A 1 7.35 -18.12 -18.69
CA MET A 1 6.96 -17.32 -17.51
C MET A 1 5.56 -16.82 -17.76
N ALA A 2 4.62 -17.08 -16.85
CA ALA A 2 3.28 -16.50 -16.96
C ALA A 2 3.42 -14.98 -16.78
N ALA A 3 2.89 -14.21 -17.72
CA ALA A 3 2.84 -12.76 -17.59
C ALA A 3 1.92 -12.38 -16.42
N TYR A 4 2.22 -11.28 -15.72
CA TYR A 4 1.28 -10.70 -14.77
C TYR A 4 -0.01 -10.33 -15.50
N SER A 5 -1.14 -10.43 -14.79
CA SER A 5 -2.41 -9.95 -15.33
C SER A 5 -2.36 -8.44 -15.57
N GLU A 6 -3.19 -7.96 -16.47
CA GLU A 6 -3.32 -6.53 -16.76
C GLU A 6 -3.65 -5.73 -15.49
N ILE A 7 -4.43 -6.31 -14.57
CA ILE A 7 -4.78 -5.71 -13.28
C ILE A 7 -3.53 -5.49 -12.42
N VAL A 8 -2.65 -6.49 -12.30
CA VAL A 8 -1.43 -6.37 -11.50
C VAL A 8 -0.50 -5.32 -12.11
N ILE A 9 -0.40 -5.27 -13.44
CA ILE A 9 0.40 -4.29 -14.15
C ILE A 9 -0.14 -2.87 -13.93
N ASP A 10 -1.45 -2.67 -14.03
CA ASP A 10 -2.08 -1.37 -13.79
C ASP A 10 -1.86 -0.88 -12.35
N HIS A 11 -2.10 -1.71 -11.34
CA HIS A 11 -1.88 -1.32 -9.95
C HIS A 11 -0.41 -1.02 -9.62
N PHE A 12 0.53 -1.66 -10.33
CA PHE A 12 1.95 -1.38 -10.19
C PHE A 12 2.35 -0.06 -10.87
N GLN A 13 1.84 0.22 -12.07
CA GLN A 13 2.17 1.42 -12.84
C GLN A 13 1.43 2.67 -12.36
N ASN A 14 0.19 2.49 -11.89
CA ASN A 14 -0.71 3.52 -11.41
C ASN A 14 -1.14 3.22 -9.96
N PRO A 15 -0.21 3.23 -8.99
CA PRO A 15 -0.52 2.88 -7.61
C PRO A 15 -1.49 3.91 -7.00
N ARG A 16 -2.64 3.42 -6.54
CA ARG A 16 -3.69 4.22 -5.92
C ARG A 16 -3.34 4.43 -4.46
N ASN A 17 -3.67 5.61 -3.93
CA ASN A 17 -3.49 5.94 -2.51
C ASN A 17 -2.04 5.86 -1.99
N ALA A 18 -1.05 5.72 -2.88
CA ALA A 18 0.34 5.78 -2.51
C ALA A 18 0.69 7.19 -2.03
N GLY A 19 1.40 7.28 -0.91
CA GLY A 19 1.79 8.56 -0.32
C GLY A 19 1.87 8.53 1.18
N GLU A 20 2.13 9.70 1.75
CA GLU A 20 2.08 9.93 3.19
C GLU A 20 0.82 10.69 3.56
N MET A 21 0.39 10.49 4.80
CA MET A 21 -0.69 11.24 5.42
C MET A 21 -0.09 12.00 6.61
N GLU A 22 -0.40 13.29 6.70
CA GLU A 22 -0.04 14.09 7.86
C GLU A 22 -1.08 13.86 8.97
N SER A 23 -0.62 13.56 10.18
CA SER A 23 -1.47 13.30 11.35
C SER A 23 -2.59 12.27 11.09
N PRO A 24 -2.25 11.01 10.79
CA PRO A 24 -3.26 9.95 10.68
C PRO A 24 -3.83 9.61 12.06
N ASP A 25 -5.10 9.18 12.09
CA ASP A 25 -5.73 8.68 13.32
C ASP A 25 -5.20 7.29 13.69
N GLY A 26 -4.75 6.53 12.69
CA GLY A 26 -4.11 5.24 12.87
C GLY A 26 -2.98 5.02 11.88
N GLU A 27 -1.87 4.45 12.34
CA GLU A 27 -0.79 4.01 11.48
C GLU A 27 -0.22 2.66 11.92
N ALA A 28 0.25 1.87 10.96
CA ALA A 28 0.92 0.62 11.20
C ALA A 28 2.07 0.43 10.21
N THR A 29 3.20 -0.08 10.69
CA THR A 29 4.34 -0.47 9.86
C THR A 29 4.64 -1.95 10.06
N THR A 30 4.80 -2.67 8.96
CA THR A 30 5.17 -4.08 8.95
C THR A 30 6.27 -4.34 7.93
N SER A 31 7.00 -5.44 8.11
CA SER A 31 8.04 -5.87 7.18
C SER A 31 8.05 -7.38 7.03
N ASN A 32 8.26 -7.86 5.81
CA ASN A 32 8.47 -9.28 5.53
C ASN A 32 9.98 -9.57 5.46
N PRO A 33 10.58 -10.25 6.44
CA PRO A 33 12.02 -10.52 6.48
C PRO A 33 12.50 -11.49 5.39
N VAL A 34 11.59 -12.23 4.74
CA VAL A 34 11.95 -13.21 3.69
C VAL A 34 12.35 -12.52 2.38
N CYS A 35 11.61 -11.47 1.99
CA CYS A 35 11.86 -10.72 0.75
C CYS A 35 12.41 -9.30 1.00
N GLY A 36 12.39 -8.83 2.25
CA GLY A 36 12.82 -7.49 2.64
C GLY A 36 11.79 -6.39 2.34
N ASP A 37 10.55 -6.76 2.02
CA ASP A 37 9.46 -5.80 1.79
C ASP A 37 9.10 -5.09 3.10
N ARG A 38 8.88 -3.78 3.04
CA ARG A 38 8.43 -2.97 4.17
C ARG A 38 7.23 -2.13 3.73
N MET A 39 6.17 -2.16 4.52
CA MET A 39 4.93 -1.45 4.26
C MET A 39 4.54 -0.61 5.48
N ARG A 40 4.12 0.63 5.23
CA ARG A 40 3.48 1.53 6.17
C ARG A 40 2.11 1.89 5.65
N VAL A 41 1.08 1.74 6.47
CA VAL A 41 -0.31 2.10 6.19
C VAL A 41 -0.75 3.16 7.19
N MET A 42 -1.48 4.15 6.71
CA MET A 42 -2.01 5.29 7.47
C MET A 42 -3.48 5.46 7.14
N ILE A 43 -4.32 5.67 8.14
CA ILE A 43 -5.77 5.86 7.98
C ILE A 43 -6.25 7.10 8.73
N ARG A 44 -7.30 7.72 8.18
CA ARG A 44 -8.16 8.68 8.85
C ARG A 44 -9.52 8.06 9.08
N VAL A 45 -10.10 8.26 10.26
CA VAL A 45 -11.37 7.66 10.66
C VAL A 45 -12.32 8.76 11.10
N GLU A 46 -13.45 8.85 10.40
CA GLU A 46 -14.54 9.78 10.70
C GLU A 46 -15.80 8.96 10.99
N ASP A 47 -16.42 9.19 12.15
CA ASP A 47 -17.64 8.50 12.58
C ASP A 47 -17.57 6.95 12.51
N GLY A 48 -16.38 6.39 12.76
CA GLY A 48 -16.14 4.94 12.70
C GLY A 48 -15.93 4.38 11.29
N VAL A 49 -15.83 5.22 10.26
CA VAL A 49 -15.56 4.85 8.87
C VAL A 49 -14.20 5.39 8.45
N ILE A 50 -13.42 4.59 7.71
CA ILE A 50 -12.15 5.05 7.13
C ILE A 50 -12.48 6.04 6.01
N SER A 51 -12.21 7.33 6.23
CA SER A 51 -12.46 8.40 5.25
C SER A 51 -11.30 8.56 4.27
N GLU A 52 -10.07 8.26 4.70
CA GLU A 52 -8.88 8.27 3.86
C GLU A 52 -7.90 7.16 4.29
N MET A 53 -7.23 6.54 3.31
CA MET A 53 -6.14 5.60 3.54
C MET A 53 -4.98 5.96 2.62
N ARG A 54 -3.76 5.95 3.16
CA ARG A 54 -2.51 6.16 2.42
C ARG A 54 -1.50 5.08 2.79
N TRP A 55 -0.60 4.77 1.87
CA TRP A 55 0.45 3.78 2.13
C TRP A 55 1.81 4.16 1.52
N LYS A 56 2.86 3.65 2.15
CA LYS A 56 4.22 3.62 1.62
C LYS A 56 4.77 2.20 1.70
N THR A 57 5.01 1.60 0.55
CA THR A 57 5.56 0.25 0.43
C THR A 57 6.86 0.31 -0.35
N ARG A 58 7.93 -0.21 0.25
CA ARG A 58 9.15 -0.57 -0.47
C ARG A 58 9.13 -2.08 -0.62
N GLY A 59 8.91 -2.57 -1.82
CA GLY A 59 8.93 -4.00 -2.06
C GLY A 59 8.91 -4.39 -3.53
N CYS A 60 8.79 -5.69 -3.77
CA CYS A 60 8.66 -6.24 -5.11
C CYS A 60 7.40 -5.72 -5.86
N PRO A 61 7.33 -5.79 -7.20
CA PRO A 61 6.17 -5.31 -7.96
C PRO A 61 4.81 -5.87 -7.48
N PRO A 62 4.69 -7.16 -7.10
CA PRO A 62 3.46 -7.67 -6.49
C PRO A 62 3.09 -7.00 -5.16
N ALA A 63 4.08 -6.65 -4.32
CA ALA A 63 3.83 -5.97 -3.06
C ALA A 63 3.26 -4.56 -3.28
N ILE A 64 3.81 -3.82 -4.26
CA ILE A 64 3.31 -2.51 -4.65
C ILE A 64 1.89 -2.62 -5.24
N ALA A 65 1.67 -3.58 -6.14
CA ALA A 65 0.36 -3.79 -6.76
C ALA A 65 -0.72 -4.18 -5.74
N THR A 66 -0.37 -4.96 -4.71
CA THR A 66 -1.31 -5.37 -3.66
C THR A 66 -1.63 -4.25 -2.67
N SER A 67 -0.73 -3.27 -2.50
CA SER A 67 -0.98 -2.11 -1.64
C SER A 67 -1.93 -1.07 -2.28
N SER A 68 -2.00 -1.05 -3.61
CA SER A 68 -2.79 -0.12 -4.45
C SER A 68 -4.27 -0.50 -4.50
#